data_AF-A0A353PVM7-F1
#
_entry.id   AF-A0A353PVM7-F1
#
_cell.length_a   1.000
_cell.length_b   1.000
_cell.length_c   1.000
_cell.angle_alpha   90.00
_cell.angle_beta   90.00
_cell.angle_gamma   90.00
#
_symmetry.space_group_name_H-M   'P 1'
#
loop_
_entity.id
_entity.type
_entity.pdbx_description
1 polymer ?
#
loop_
_entity_poly.entity_id
_entity_poly.type
_entity_poly.pdbx_seq_one_letter_code
_entity_poly.pdbx_strand_id
1 'polypeptide(L)'
;QATPQATPQVTDQVTDQVTDQVTQQAADQATPQATDQVTKERIISLLNFCKIPRSRQEMQKFLGLQDREYFRQEILAPLITAGLLTPTIPDKPSSPKQKYVIVEKSDE
;
A
#
# COMPACT_ATOMS: atom_id res chain seq x y z
N GLN A 1 22.19 58.04 0.99
CA GLN A 1 21.37 57.20 1.91
C GLN A 1 21.66 55.74 1.59
N ALA A 2 21.74 54.89 2.60
CA ALA A 2 22.33 53.55 2.58
C ALA A 2 21.41 52.44 2.02
N THR A 3 22.01 51.42 1.41
CA THR A 3 21.50 50.04 1.13
C THR A 3 21.23 49.26 2.45
N PRO A 4 20.62 48.03 2.50
CA PRO A 4 20.39 46.99 1.45
C PRO A 4 19.07 46.14 1.51
N GLN A 5 18.89 45.28 0.49
CA GLN A 5 18.35 43.89 0.42
C GLN A 5 17.53 43.29 1.60
N ALA A 6 16.40 42.63 1.30
CA ALA A 6 15.99 41.33 1.89
C ALA A 6 14.75 40.72 1.21
N THR A 7 14.92 39.52 0.63
CA THR A 7 13.88 38.52 0.36
C THR A 7 13.40 37.92 1.68
N PRO A 8 12.17 37.40 1.76
CA PRO A 8 12.05 36.03 2.24
C PRO A 8 11.13 35.15 1.37
N GLN A 9 11.71 34.01 0.99
CA GLN A 9 11.01 32.80 0.62
C GLN A 9 10.41 32.18 1.90
N VAL A 10 9.15 31.79 1.92
CA VAL A 10 8.70 30.66 2.74
C VAL A 10 7.62 29.89 1.99
N THR A 11 8.02 28.68 1.63
CA THR A 11 7.24 27.58 1.07
C THR A 11 6.08 27.22 1.99
N ASP A 12 4.85 27.29 1.48
CA ASP A 12 3.66 26.79 2.16
C ASP A 12 3.69 25.25 2.14
N GLN A 13 4.43 24.67 3.10
CA GLN A 13 4.39 23.26 3.43
C GLN A 13 3.46 23.07 4.63
N VAL A 14 2.19 22.81 4.35
CA VAL A 14 1.30 22.14 5.30
C VAL A 14 0.77 20.91 4.59
N THR A 15 1.60 19.88 4.53
CA THR A 15 1.15 18.54 4.17
C THR A 15 0.68 17.88 5.46
N ASP A 16 -0.64 17.80 5.60
CA ASP A 16 -1.42 16.92 6.47
C ASP A 16 -0.60 15.78 7.12
N GLN A 17 -0.11 16.05 8.33
CA GLN A 17 0.54 15.10 9.22
C GLN A 17 -0.41 14.80 10.38
N VAL A 18 -1.53 14.10 10.13
CA VAL A 18 -2.35 13.51 11.20
C VAL A 18 -3.01 12.21 10.72
N THR A 19 -2.26 11.12 10.56
CA THR A 19 -2.90 9.78 10.54
C THR A 19 -1.92 8.68 10.94
N ASP A 20 -1.27 8.81 12.09
CA ASP A 20 -0.37 7.73 12.53
C ASP A 20 -0.34 7.57 14.04
N GLN A 21 -1.52 7.47 14.68
CA GLN A 21 -1.63 6.83 15.99
C GLN A 21 -3.00 6.16 16.13
N VAL A 22 -3.00 4.98 16.78
CA VAL A 22 -4.13 4.09 17.10
C VAL A 22 -4.48 3.05 16.04
N THR A 23 -3.61 2.05 15.81
CA THR A 23 -4.08 0.64 15.73
C THR A 23 -2.96 -0.40 15.95
N GLN A 24 -2.09 -0.21 16.95
CA GLN A 24 -1.33 -1.35 17.50
C GLN A 24 -2.20 -2.01 18.56
N GLN A 25 -3.03 -2.99 18.18
CA GLN A 25 -3.53 -4.06 19.05
C GLN A 25 -4.55 -4.92 18.29
N ALA A 26 -4.06 -5.83 17.44
CA ALA A 26 -4.77 -7.05 17.04
C ALA A 26 -3.82 -7.97 16.24
N ALA A 27 -2.67 -8.33 16.81
CA ALA A 27 -1.82 -9.37 16.24
C ALA A 27 -1.32 -10.26 17.37
N ASP A 28 -2.25 -10.84 18.11
CA ASP A 28 -1.95 -11.85 19.11
C ASP A 28 -2.80 -13.07 18.80
N GLN A 29 -2.15 -14.24 18.77
CA GLN A 29 -2.70 -15.59 18.71
C GLN A 29 -3.02 -16.18 17.31
N ALA A 30 -1.98 -16.60 16.57
CA ALA A 30 -2.08 -17.77 15.68
C ALA A 30 -0.71 -18.41 15.44
N THR A 31 -0.60 -19.68 15.83
CA THR A 31 0.49 -20.64 15.60
C THR A 31 1.06 -20.56 14.16
N PRO A 32 2.39 -20.55 13.96
CA PRO A 32 3.03 -20.22 12.68
C PRO A 32 2.67 -21.13 11.50
N GLN A 33 2.12 -22.32 11.75
CA GLN A 33 1.74 -23.27 10.70
C GLN A 33 0.34 -23.01 10.11
N ALA A 34 -0.60 -22.47 10.90
CA ALA A 34 -1.96 -22.16 10.43
C ALA A 34 -2.03 -20.79 9.75
N THR A 35 -1.14 -19.87 10.13
CA THR A 35 -1.07 -18.51 9.59
C THR A 35 -0.70 -18.50 8.11
N ASP A 36 0.18 -19.42 7.67
CA ASP A 36 0.67 -19.49 6.28
C ASP A 36 -0.44 -19.92 5.29
N GLN A 37 -1.25 -20.93 5.64
CA GLN A 37 -2.36 -21.41 4.81
C GLN A 37 -3.50 -20.40 4.73
N VAL A 38 -3.89 -19.81 5.87
CA VAL A 38 -4.91 -18.74 5.91
C VAL A 38 -4.45 -17.54 5.08
N THR A 39 -3.15 -17.26 5.04
CA THR A 39 -2.58 -16.19 4.22
C THR A 39 -2.68 -16.52 2.73
N LYS A 40 -2.36 -17.74 2.29
CA LYS A 40 -2.46 -18.14 0.88
C LYS A 40 -3.88 -18.01 0.32
N GLU A 41 -4.91 -18.47 1.03
CA GLU A 41 -6.31 -18.34 0.57
C GLU A 41 -6.76 -16.88 0.46
N ARG A 42 -6.35 -16.04 1.43
CA ARG A 42 -6.60 -14.59 1.40
C ARG A 42 -5.93 -13.94 0.20
N ILE A 43 -4.70 -14.33 -0.11
CA ILE A 43 -3.96 -13.83 -1.27
C ILE A 43 -4.64 -14.23 -2.57
N ILE A 44 -5.05 -15.49 -2.74
CA ILE A 44 -5.78 -15.95 -3.94
C ILE A 44 -7.09 -15.16 -4.12
N SER A 45 -7.81 -14.92 -3.02
CA SER A 45 -9.03 -14.11 -3.03
C SER A 45 -8.75 -12.66 -3.42
N LEU A 46 -7.67 -12.08 -2.90
CA LEU A 46 -7.22 -10.73 -3.25
C LEU A 46 -6.86 -10.63 -4.74
N LEU A 47 -6.13 -11.60 -5.29
CA LEU A 47 -5.77 -11.62 -6.71
C LEU A 47 -7.01 -11.62 -7.60
N ASN A 48 -8.02 -12.43 -7.26
CA ASN A 48 -9.32 -12.41 -7.94
C ASN A 48 -10.02 -11.05 -7.83
N PHE A 49 -9.94 -10.40 -6.67
CA PHE A 49 -10.49 -9.06 -6.47
C PHE A 49 -9.74 -7.97 -7.28
N CYS A 50 -8.45 -8.18 -7.52
CA CYS A 50 -7.56 -7.34 -8.33
C CYS A 50 -7.64 -7.62 -9.84
N LYS A 51 -8.61 -8.41 -10.33
CA LYS A 51 -8.92 -8.53 -11.77
C LYS A 51 -9.24 -7.19 -12.42
N ILE A 52 -9.75 -6.24 -11.64
CA ILE A 52 -9.88 -4.84 -12.04
C ILE A 52 -8.90 -3.99 -11.22
N PRO A 53 -8.51 -2.79 -11.71
CA PRO A 53 -7.62 -1.91 -10.95
C PRO A 53 -8.23 -1.51 -9.60
N ARG A 54 -7.61 -1.93 -8.51
CA ARG A 54 -8.02 -1.63 -7.14
C ARG A 54 -7.01 -0.76 -6.42
N SER A 55 -7.50 0.13 -5.58
CA SER A 55 -6.67 0.91 -4.67
C SER A 55 -6.22 0.08 -3.47
N ARG A 56 -5.13 0.50 -2.84
CA ARG A 56 -4.63 -0.13 -1.61
C ARG A 56 -5.66 -0.12 -0.48
N GLN A 57 -6.46 0.93 -0.35
CA GLN A 57 -7.53 1.00 0.66
C GLN A 57 -8.62 -0.05 0.42
N GLU A 58 -9.04 -0.26 -0.84
CA GLU A 58 -10.01 -1.32 -1.18
C GLU A 58 -9.46 -2.71 -0.86
N MET A 59 -8.19 -2.96 -1.21
CA MET A 59 -7.53 -4.25 -0.93
C MET A 59 -7.39 -4.53 0.57
N GLN A 60 -6.99 -3.52 1.35
CA GLN A 60 -6.91 -3.61 2.81
C GLN A 60 -8.28 -3.90 3.43
N LYS A 61 -9.32 -3.17 2.99
CA LYS A 61 -10.70 -3.37 3.46
C LYS A 61 -11.22 -4.77 3.10
N PHE A 62 -10.90 -5.26 1.91
CA PHE A 62 -11.25 -6.61 1.47
C PHE A 62 -10.62 -7.70 2.35
N LEU A 63 -9.36 -7.51 2.75
CA LEU A 63 -8.65 -8.44 3.64
C LEU A 63 -8.93 -8.22 5.14
N GLY A 64 -9.70 -7.19 5.49
CA GLY A 64 -9.92 -6.81 6.89
C GLY A 64 -8.66 -6.32 7.60
N LEU A 65 -7.66 -5.85 6.86
CA LEU A 65 -6.39 -5.36 7.41
C LEU A 65 -6.46 -3.86 7.64
N GLN A 66 -6.10 -3.42 8.85
CA GLN A 66 -6.02 -1.99 9.18
C GLN A 66 -4.59 -1.46 8.99
N ASP A 67 -3.60 -2.31 9.24
CA ASP A 67 -2.19 -1.95 9.14
C ASP A 67 -1.77 -1.77 7.67
N ARG A 68 -1.31 -0.54 7.36
CA ARG A 68 -0.87 -0.13 6.03
C ARG A 68 0.56 -0.60 5.72
N GLU A 69 1.41 -0.62 6.72
CA GLU A 69 2.81 -0.99 6.58
C GLU A 69 2.93 -2.50 6.41
N TYR A 70 2.25 -3.26 7.26
CA TYR A 70 2.12 -4.71 7.13
C TYR A 70 1.54 -5.09 5.76
N PHE A 71 0.42 -4.47 5.34
CA PHE A 71 -0.14 -4.75 4.01
C PHE A 71 0.86 -4.44 2.89
N ARG A 72 1.67 -3.39 3.02
CA ARG A 72 2.67 -3.06 2.00
C ARG A 72 3.80 -4.09 1.98
N GLN A 73 4.39 -4.41 3.12
CA GLN A 73 5.61 -5.21 3.23
C GLN A 73 5.32 -6.71 3.07
N GLU A 74 4.27 -7.21 3.70
CA GLU A 74 3.99 -8.65 3.79
C GLU A 74 3.04 -9.16 2.69
N ILE A 75 2.30 -8.25 2.04
CA ILE A 75 1.31 -8.63 1.02
C ILE A 75 1.62 -7.96 -0.32
N LEU A 76 1.60 -6.65 -0.39
CA LEU A 76 1.67 -5.94 -1.67
C LEU A 76 3.05 -6.08 -2.34
N ALA A 77 4.13 -5.85 -1.59
CA ALA A 77 5.49 -5.97 -2.09
C ALA A 77 5.81 -7.37 -2.62
N PRO A 78 5.55 -8.47 -1.89
CA PRO A 78 5.81 -9.82 -2.42
C PRO A 78 4.93 -10.13 -3.63
N LEU A 79 3.69 -9.65 -3.71
CA LEU A 79 2.84 -9.85 -4.89
C LEU A 79 3.36 -9.10 -6.13
N ILE A 80 3.89 -7.90 -5.96
CA ILE A 80 4.51 -7.13 -7.05
C ILE A 80 5.82 -7.79 -7.48
N THR A 81 6.69 -8.15 -6.52
CA THR A 81 7.96 -8.82 -6.78
C THR A 81 7.77 -10.20 -7.42
N ALA A 82 6.74 -10.93 -7.04
CA ALA A 82 6.37 -12.21 -7.66
C ALA A 82 5.75 -12.05 -9.07
N GLY A 83 5.49 -10.81 -9.50
CA GLY A 83 4.84 -10.51 -10.77
C GLY A 83 3.37 -10.94 -10.83
N LEU A 84 2.69 -10.98 -9.68
CA LEU A 84 1.26 -11.30 -9.59
C LEU A 84 0.40 -10.04 -9.65
N LEU A 85 0.91 -8.90 -9.15
CA LEU A 85 0.27 -7.60 -9.24
C LEU A 85 1.20 -6.60 -9.95
N THR A 86 0.62 -5.69 -10.73
CA THR A 86 1.35 -4.57 -11.33
C THR A 86 0.75 -3.23 -10.90
N PRO A 87 1.59 -2.24 -10.54
CA PRO A 87 1.14 -0.87 -10.32
C PRO A 87 0.70 -0.21 -11.63
N THR A 88 -0.45 0.47 -11.63
CA THR A 88 -0.94 1.20 -12.82
C THR A 88 -0.20 2.52 -13.09
N ILE A 89 0.46 3.09 -12.07
CA ILE A 89 1.25 4.34 -12.17
C ILE A 89 2.66 4.10 -11.59
N PRO A 90 3.53 3.34 -12.29
CA PRO A 90 4.86 2.98 -11.77
C PRO A 90 5.75 4.21 -11.50
N ASP A 91 5.57 5.29 -12.26
CA ASP A 91 6.31 6.55 -12.12
C ASP A 91 6.08 7.24 -10.76
N LYS A 92 4.89 7.03 -10.16
CA LYS A 92 4.50 7.71 -8.91
C LYS A 92 3.89 6.72 -7.90
N PRO A 93 4.71 5.94 -7.19
CA PRO A 93 4.24 4.89 -6.28
C PRO A 93 3.44 5.42 -5.08
N SER A 94 3.68 6.68 -4.68
CA SER A 94 2.94 7.37 -3.62
C SER A 94 1.67 8.07 -4.10
N SER A 95 1.31 7.94 -5.39
CA SER A 95 0.14 8.61 -5.95
C SER A 95 -1.15 8.17 -5.24
N PRO A 96 -2.05 9.09 -4.86
CA PRO A 96 -3.35 8.73 -4.33
C PRO A 96 -4.23 8.03 -5.39
N LYS A 97 -3.91 8.20 -6.68
CA LYS A 97 -4.56 7.51 -7.80
C LYS A 97 -3.90 6.18 -8.14
N GLN A 98 -2.90 5.74 -7.37
CA GLN A 98 -2.23 4.47 -7.56
C GLN A 98 -3.23 3.31 -7.39
N LYS A 99 -3.28 2.45 -8.40
CA LYS A 99 -4.04 1.21 -8.36
C LYS A 99 -3.13 0.03 -8.70
N TYR A 100 -3.64 -1.16 -8.39
CA TYR A 100 -2.97 -2.43 -8.61
C TYR A 100 -3.93 -3.35 -9.33
N VAL A 101 -3.43 -4.03 -10.34
CA VAL A 101 -4.18 -4.99 -11.15
C VAL A 101 -3.38 -6.28 -11.24
N ILE A 102 -4.08 -7.40 -11.30
CA ILE A 102 -3.46 -8.70 -11.52
C ILE A 102 -2.72 -8.70 -12.86
N VAL A 103 -1.50 -9.23 -12.84
CA VAL A 103 -0.81 -9.61 -14.07
C VAL A 103 -1.22 -11.06 -14.28
N GLU A 104 -2.10 -11.30 -15.25
CA GLU A 104 -2.26 -12.66 -15.75
C GLU A 104 -0.90 -13.03 -16.34
N LYS A 105 -0.12 -13.83 -15.62
CA LYS A 105 1.07 -14.46 -16.19
C LYS A 105 0.53 -15.24 -17.39
N SER A 106 0.77 -14.68 -18.57
CA SER A 106 0.65 -15.43 -19.81
C SER A 106 1.71 -16.51 -19.68
N ASP A 107 1.27 -17.75 -19.44
CA ASP A 107 2.09 -18.95 -19.53
C ASP A 107 2.93 -18.85 -20.82
N GLU A 108 4.24 -18.70 -20.68
CA GLU A 108 5.23 -18.93 -21.73
C GLU A 108 6.27 -19.92 -21.21
#